data_AF-A0A1Y6JV65-F1
#
_entry.id   AF-A0A1Y6JV65-F1
#
_cell.length_a   1.000
_cell.length_b   1.000
_cell.length_c   1.000
_cell.angle_alpha   90.00
_cell.angle_beta   90.00
_cell.angle_gamma   90.00
#
_symmetry.space_group_name_H-M   'P 1'
#
loop_
_entity.id
_entity.type
_entity.pdbx_description
1 polymer ?
#
loop_
_entity_poly.entity_id
_entity_poly.type
_entity_poly.pdbx_seq_one_letter_code
_entity_poly.pdbx_strand_id
1 'polypeptide(L)'
;MIVDSKTVPEVPVYCPLFVEGSKGRGGETKQRYSIVSRPTLDRIKKYHATPLYKRYAARYESPEKTPAFFNANGDPFNADAISALLERISERGVKFKRLERSVAPHKLRHGHAYAILNSPDIGKDILDQMVIVQMSLGHDRPDTTDIYTHIPQDMYRALCGNESVLLTKAETMAQLWKNTAVRIDIRMKK
;
A
#
# COMPACT_ATOMS: atom_id res chain seq x y z
N MET A 1 17.16 -13.76 -34.85
CA MET A 1 17.24 -13.29 -33.44
C MET A 1 17.75 -14.45 -32.61
N ILE A 2 18.96 -14.33 -32.07
CA ILE A 2 19.50 -15.32 -31.14
C ILE A 2 18.87 -15.02 -29.78
N VAL A 3 18.00 -15.90 -29.29
CA VAL A 3 17.42 -15.80 -27.95
C VAL A 3 18.40 -16.50 -27.01
N ASP A 4 19.18 -15.71 -26.28
CA ASP A 4 20.07 -16.21 -25.23
C ASP A 4 19.25 -16.90 -24.14
N SER A 5 19.48 -18.20 -23.95
CA SER A 5 18.71 -19.10 -23.09
C SER A 5 19.08 -19.01 -21.60
N LYS A 6 19.56 -17.86 -21.12
CA LYS A 6 19.98 -17.64 -19.72
C LYS A 6 19.44 -16.38 -19.06
N THR A 7 18.46 -15.70 -19.64
CA THR A 7 17.77 -14.61 -18.95
C THR A 7 16.75 -15.19 -17.97
N VAL A 8 17.12 -15.25 -16.68
CA VAL A 8 16.12 -15.37 -15.62
C VAL A 8 15.13 -14.21 -15.81
N PRO A 9 13.82 -14.47 -15.93
CA PRO A 9 12.87 -13.37 -16.12
C PRO A 9 12.99 -12.41 -14.95
N GLU A 10 13.30 -11.15 -15.26
CA GLU A 10 13.43 -10.11 -14.25
C GLU A 10 12.08 -9.93 -13.57
N VAL A 11 12.01 -10.27 -12.28
CA VAL A 11 10.78 -10.16 -11.51
C VAL A 11 10.61 -8.69 -11.12
N PRO A 12 9.52 -8.01 -11.53
CA PRO A 12 9.38 -6.59 -11.28
C PRO A 12 9.23 -6.31 -9.78
N VAL A 13 9.98 -5.32 -9.31
CA VAL A 13 10.04 -4.92 -7.89
C VAL A 13 8.73 -4.26 -7.43
N TYR A 14 8.00 -3.64 -8.35
CA TYR A 14 6.64 -3.14 -8.15
C TYR A 14 5.69 -3.78 -9.15
N CYS A 15 4.45 -3.95 -8.73
CA CYS A 15 3.41 -4.50 -9.58
C CYS A 15 2.21 -3.53 -9.61
N PRO A 16 1.55 -3.39 -10.77
CA PRO A 16 0.27 -2.72 -10.84
C PRO A 16 -0.79 -3.56 -10.11
N LEU A 17 -1.58 -2.92 -9.27
CA LEU A 17 -2.73 -3.49 -8.59
C LEU A 17 -3.99 -2.79 -9.09
N PHE A 18 -4.85 -3.52 -9.77
CA PHE A 18 -6.16 -3.02 -10.13
C PHE A 18 -7.02 -2.84 -8.88
N VAL A 19 -7.64 -1.67 -8.76
CA VAL A 19 -8.58 -1.34 -7.70
C VAL A 19 -9.86 -0.86 -8.36
N GLU A 20 -10.93 -1.63 -8.18
CA GLU A 20 -12.25 -1.29 -8.73
C GLU A 20 -12.73 0.08 -8.21
N GLY A 21 -12.45 0.38 -6.94
CA GLY A 21 -12.77 1.67 -6.31
C GLY A 21 -14.15 1.66 -5.64
N SER A 22 -14.50 2.80 -5.04
CA SER A 22 -15.82 3.02 -4.45
C SER A 22 -16.68 3.83 -5.40
N LYS A 23 -18.01 3.66 -5.32
CA LYS A 23 -18.95 4.55 -6.02
C LYS A 23 -18.71 5.99 -5.60
N GLY A 24 -18.45 6.87 -6.57
CA GLY A 24 -18.29 8.30 -6.39
C GLY A 24 -19.65 9.02 -6.38
N ARG A 25 -19.60 10.35 -6.35
CA ARG A 25 -20.78 11.19 -6.61
C ARG A 25 -21.29 10.89 -8.02
N GLY A 26 -22.56 10.52 -8.17
CA GLY A 26 -23.16 10.11 -9.45
C GLY A 26 -23.28 8.59 -9.65
N GLY A 27 -22.79 7.77 -8.71
CA GLY A 27 -22.93 6.31 -8.78
C GLY A 27 -21.88 5.60 -9.64
N GLU A 28 -21.00 6.35 -10.30
CA GLU A 28 -19.88 5.83 -11.08
C GLU A 28 -18.77 5.27 -10.19
N THR A 29 -18.16 4.17 -10.61
CA THR A 29 -17.11 3.49 -9.85
C THR A 29 -15.74 3.91 -10.36
N LYS A 30 -14.89 4.48 -9.49
CA LYS A 30 -13.58 5.01 -9.88
C LYS A 30 -12.49 3.93 -9.88
N GLN A 31 -12.44 3.19 -10.99
CA GLN A 31 -11.43 2.18 -11.25
C GLN A 31 -10.05 2.83 -11.45
N ARG A 32 -9.00 2.18 -10.95
CA ARG A 32 -7.62 2.66 -11.10
C ARG A 32 -6.60 1.53 -10.97
N TYR A 33 -5.40 1.77 -11.47
CA TYR A 33 -4.23 0.94 -11.17
C TYR A 33 -3.34 1.65 -10.16
N SER A 34 -3.16 1.04 -8.99
CA SER A 34 -2.20 1.48 -7.98
C SER A 34 -0.86 0.77 -8.17
N ILE A 35 0.23 1.39 -7.76
CA ILE A 35 1.54 0.72 -7.69
C ILE A 35 1.77 0.14 -6.30
N VAL A 36 2.18 -1.15 -6.23
CA VAL A 36 2.42 -1.85 -4.97
C VAL A 36 3.74 -2.62 -5.06
N SER A 37 4.60 -2.47 -4.05
CA SER A 37 5.87 -3.20 -4.00
C SER A 37 5.65 -4.70 -3.84
N ARG A 38 6.49 -5.52 -4.49
CA ARG A 38 6.44 -6.99 -4.42
C ARG A 38 6.43 -7.55 -2.99
N PRO A 39 7.24 -7.06 -2.03
CA PRO A 39 7.20 -7.54 -0.64
C PRO A 39 5.82 -7.40 0.02
N THR A 40 5.06 -6.36 -0.34
CA THR A 40 3.68 -6.16 0.15
C THR A 40 2.74 -7.23 -0.42
N LEU A 41 2.84 -7.52 -1.71
CA LEU A 41 2.03 -8.57 -2.34
C LEU A 41 2.38 -9.96 -1.80
N ASP A 42 3.66 -10.24 -1.56
CA ASP A 42 4.09 -11.51 -0.97
C ASP A 42 3.58 -11.64 0.48
N ARG A 43 3.50 -10.54 1.24
CA ARG A 43 2.87 -10.52 2.56
C ARG A 43 1.38 -10.86 2.49
N ILE A 44 0.66 -10.31 1.51
CA ILE A 44 -0.77 -10.61 1.27
C ILE A 44 -0.93 -12.08 0.87
N LYS A 45 -0.11 -12.58 -0.07
CA LYS A 45 -0.09 -13.98 -0.50
C LYS A 45 0.13 -14.93 0.69
N LYS A 46 1.04 -14.59 1.60
CA LYS A 46 1.27 -15.36 2.82
C LYS A 46 0.06 -15.36 3.75
N TYR A 47 -0.65 -14.24 3.89
CA TYR A 47 -1.92 -14.18 4.61
C TYR A 47 -2.98 -15.07 3.96
N HIS A 48 -3.13 -15.02 2.64
CA HIS A 48 -4.07 -15.86 1.89
C HIS A 48 -3.76 -17.36 1.97
N ALA A 49 -2.48 -17.71 2.16
CA ALA A 49 -2.07 -19.10 2.38
C ALA A 49 -2.45 -19.64 3.77
N THR A 50 -2.83 -18.78 4.73
CA THR A 50 -3.12 -19.22 6.10
C THR A 50 -4.40 -20.07 6.19
N PRO A 51 -4.45 -21.06 7.09
CA PRO A 51 -5.66 -21.81 7.36
C PRO A 51 -6.85 -20.93 7.77
N LEU A 52 -6.59 -19.83 8.50
CA LEU A 52 -7.61 -18.88 8.92
C LEU A 52 -8.28 -18.21 7.71
N TYR A 53 -7.49 -17.68 6.77
CA TYR A 53 -8.03 -17.08 5.56
C TYR A 53 -8.81 -18.11 4.74
N LYS A 54 -8.22 -19.28 4.49
CA LYS A 54 -8.85 -20.35 3.69
C LYS A 54 -10.21 -20.78 4.25
N ARG A 55 -10.32 -20.88 5.58
CA ARG A 55 -11.60 -21.20 6.25
C ARG A 55 -12.68 -20.15 5.95
N TYR A 56 -12.33 -18.86 6.00
CA TYR A 56 -13.29 -17.79 5.74
C TYR A 56 -13.61 -17.62 4.26
N ALA A 57 -12.60 -17.76 3.40
CA ALA A 57 -12.73 -17.73 1.94
C ALA A 57 -13.63 -18.84 1.40
N ALA A 58 -13.63 -20.02 2.02
CA ALA A 58 -14.48 -21.15 1.63
C ALA A 58 -16.00 -20.86 1.72
N ARG A 59 -16.43 -19.77 2.36
CA ARG A 59 -17.82 -19.33 2.39
C ARG A 59 -18.26 -18.56 1.13
N TYR A 60 -17.31 -18.26 0.23
CA TYR A 60 -17.56 -17.49 -0.99
C TYR A 60 -17.50 -18.42 -2.20
N GLU A 61 -18.37 -18.14 -3.18
CA GLU A 61 -18.56 -18.96 -4.38
C GLU A 61 -17.34 -18.97 -5.30
N SER A 62 -16.64 -17.84 -5.44
CA SER A 62 -15.52 -17.69 -6.35
C SER A 62 -14.45 -16.74 -5.81
N PRO A 63 -13.18 -16.85 -6.28
CA PRO A 63 -12.11 -15.93 -5.90
C PRO A 63 -12.43 -14.46 -6.16
N GLU A 64 -13.16 -14.15 -7.24
CA GLU A 64 -13.52 -12.78 -7.64
C GLU A 64 -14.51 -12.13 -6.67
N LYS A 65 -15.40 -12.94 -6.06
CA LYS A 65 -16.34 -12.51 -5.02
C LYS A 65 -15.76 -12.61 -3.60
N THR A 66 -14.56 -13.16 -3.46
CA THR A 66 -13.93 -13.38 -2.15
C THR A 66 -13.21 -12.12 -1.68
N PRO A 67 -13.52 -11.59 -0.49
CA PRO A 67 -12.80 -10.45 0.08
C PRO A 67 -11.30 -10.73 0.22
N ALA A 68 -10.48 -9.72 -0.12
CA ALA A 68 -9.04 -9.82 0.06
C ALA A 68 -8.63 -9.90 1.55
N PHE A 69 -9.44 -9.36 2.46
CA PHE A 69 -9.17 -9.33 3.90
C PHE A 69 -10.44 -9.56 4.72
N PHE A 70 -10.32 -10.36 5.78
CA PHE A 70 -11.38 -10.66 6.73
C PHE A 70 -11.08 -10.08 8.12
N ASN A 71 -12.12 -9.64 8.82
CA ASN A 71 -12.05 -9.23 10.22
C ASN A 71 -11.97 -10.46 11.16
N ALA A 72 -11.96 -10.23 12.48
CA ALA A 72 -11.85 -11.30 13.48
C ALA A 72 -13.01 -12.32 13.43
N ASN A 73 -14.20 -11.88 13.01
CA ASN A 73 -15.41 -12.71 12.86
C ASN A 73 -15.45 -13.43 11.50
N GLY A 74 -14.52 -13.09 10.60
CA GLY A 74 -14.47 -13.59 9.25
C GLY A 74 -15.25 -12.76 8.25
N ASP A 75 -15.89 -11.66 8.64
CA ASP A 75 -16.62 -10.83 7.69
C ASP A 75 -15.65 -9.92 6.91
N PRO A 76 -16.03 -9.40 5.72
CA PRO A 76 -15.22 -8.43 5.00
C PRO A 76 -14.91 -7.21 5.87
N PHE A 77 -13.71 -6.65 5.74
CA PHE A 77 -13.44 -5.33 6.32
C PHE A 77 -14.32 -4.27 5.67
N ASN A 78 -14.90 -3.39 6.49
CA ASN A 78 -15.57 -2.17 6.06
C ASN A 78 -14.73 -0.93 6.45
N ALA A 79 -15.14 0.25 5.98
CA ALA A 79 -14.42 1.50 6.20
C ALA A 79 -14.27 1.83 7.69
N ASP A 80 -15.30 1.58 8.49
CA ASP A 80 -15.31 1.87 9.92
C ASP A 80 -14.34 0.95 10.68
N ALA A 81 -14.32 -0.34 10.34
CA ALA A 81 -13.41 -1.31 10.93
C ALA A 81 -11.95 -0.99 10.64
N ILE A 82 -11.64 -0.49 9.43
CA ILE A 82 -10.29 -0.02 9.08
C ILE A 82 -9.93 1.26 9.82
N SER A 83 -10.85 2.21 9.92
CA SER A 83 -10.65 3.47 10.64
C SER A 83 -10.39 3.21 12.12
N ALA A 84 -11.22 2.41 12.78
CA ALA A 84 -11.07 2.03 14.18
C ALA A 84 -9.79 1.22 14.44
N LEU A 85 -9.41 0.33 13.51
CA LEU A 85 -8.13 -0.40 13.59
C LEU A 85 -6.95 0.56 13.59
N LEU A 86 -6.94 1.50 12.65
CA LEU A 86 -5.84 2.44 12.51
C LEU A 86 -5.78 3.44 13.67
N GLU A 87 -6.92 3.95 14.13
CA GLU A 87 -7.04 4.80 15.30
C GLU A 87 -6.41 4.12 16.53
N ARG A 88 -6.83 2.90 16.85
CA ARG A 88 -6.29 2.12 17.98
C ARG A 88 -4.78 1.87 17.88
N ILE A 89 -4.26 1.63 16.67
CA ILE A 89 -2.82 1.44 16.46
C ILE A 89 -2.07 2.77 16.61
N SER A 90 -2.61 3.85 16.07
CA SER A 90 -2.06 5.20 16.15
C SER A 90 -1.99 5.70 17.60
N GLU A 91 -3.08 5.60 18.35
CA GLU A 91 -3.13 5.97 19.78
C GLU A 91 -2.10 5.19 20.60
N ARG A 92 -1.97 3.89 20.31
CA ARG A 92 -0.93 3.05 20.93
C ARG A 92 0.48 3.56 20.58
N GLY A 93 0.71 3.96 19.33
CA GLY A 93 1.97 4.55 18.89
C GLY A 93 2.29 5.85 19.63
N VAL A 94 1.29 6.72 19.81
CA VAL A 94 1.42 7.97 20.59
C VAL A 94 1.72 7.67 22.05
N LYS A 95 0.96 6.76 22.68
CA LYS A 95 1.18 6.33 24.07
C LYS A 95 2.60 5.81 24.31
N PHE A 96 3.17 5.07 23.36
CA PHE A 96 4.53 4.56 23.42
C PHE A 96 5.59 5.51 22.86
N LYS A 97 5.25 6.78 22.59
CA LYS A 97 6.15 7.80 22.06
C LYS A 97 6.86 7.39 20.75
N ARG A 98 6.21 6.54 19.95
CA ARG A 98 6.66 6.15 18.61
C ARG A 98 6.07 7.04 17.52
N LEU A 99 5.00 7.75 17.85
CA LEU A 99 4.36 8.75 17.01
C LEU A 99 4.15 10.01 17.83
N GLU A 100 4.35 11.17 17.23
CA GLU A 100 4.05 12.46 17.88
C GLU A 100 2.54 12.73 17.94
N ARG A 101 1.80 12.25 16.95
CA ARG A 101 0.35 12.44 16.81
C ARG A 101 -0.32 11.23 16.15
N SER A 102 -1.64 11.09 16.35
CA SER A 102 -2.42 10.05 15.69
C SER A 102 -2.45 10.21 14.17
N VAL A 103 -2.49 9.07 13.47
CA VAL A 103 -2.50 8.99 12.00
C VAL A 103 -3.84 8.44 11.53
N ALA A 104 -4.53 9.20 10.68
CA ALA A 104 -5.79 8.80 10.03
C ALA A 104 -5.55 8.18 8.64
N PRO A 105 -6.50 7.41 8.07
CA PRO A 105 -6.28 6.72 6.79
C PRO A 105 -5.88 7.65 5.64
N HIS A 106 -6.43 8.85 5.58
CA HIS A 106 -6.10 9.84 4.56
C HIS A 106 -4.63 10.31 4.64
N LYS A 107 -4.00 10.27 5.83
CA LYS A 107 -2.56 10.58 5.97
C LYS A 107 -1.68 9.47 5.38
N LEU A 108 -2.12 8.21 5.43
CA LEU A 108 -1.42 7.12 4.73
C LEU A 108 -1.50 7.28 3.21
N ARG A 109 -2.64 7.78 2.70
CA ARG A 109 -2.79 8.14 1.28
C ARG A 109 -1.79 9.22 0.85
N HIS A 110 -1.63 10.27 1.65
CA HIS A 110 -0.59 11.28 1.39
C HIS A 110 0.82 10.69 1.49
N GLY A 111 1.09 9.86 2.49
CA GLY A 111 2.37 9.17 2.63
C GLY A 111 2.73 8.32 1.41
N HIS A 112 1.74 7.69 0.77
CA HIS A 112 1.93 6.95 -0.48
C HIS A 112 2.32 7.88 -1.65
N ALA A 113 1.65 9.03 -1.78
CA ALA A 113 2.01 10.01 -2.81
C ALA A 113 3.45 10.50 -2.63
N TYR A 114 3.83 10.90 -1.42
CA TYR A 114 5.20 11.32 -1.12
C TYR A 114 6.19 10.17 -1.32
N ALA A 115 5.84 8.92 -1.02
CA ALA A 115 6.73 7.79 -1.28
C ALA A 115 7.03 7.62 -2.77
N ILE A 116 6.07 7.86 -3.66
CA ILE A 116 6.30 7.83 -5.12
C ILE A 116 7.19 9.00 -5.55
N LEU A 117 6.85 10.23 -5.14
CA LEU A 117 7.59 11.44 -5.52
C LEU A 117 9.06 11.43 -5.02
N ASN A 118 9.32 10.70 -3.94
CA ASN A 118 10.66 10.58 -3.34
C ASN A 118 11.39 9.30 -3.71
N SER A 119 10.75 8.38 -4.45
CA SER A 119 11.40 7.13 -4.79
C SER A 119 12.53 7.39 -5.79
N PRO A 120 13.76 6.88 -5.56
CA PRO A 120 14.84 6.97 -6.54
C PRO A 120 14.62 6.05 -7.76
N ASP A 121 13.68 5.12 -7.65
CA ASP A 121 13.44 3.99 -8.57
C ASP A 121 12.02 3.97 -9.17
N ILE A 122 11.20 4.99 -8.91
CA ILE A 122 9.85 5.15 -9.49
C ILE A 122 9.80 6.48 -10.25
N GLY A 123 9.50 6.39 -11.55
CA GLY A 123 9.44 7.55 -12.45
C GLY A 123 10.82 8.08 -12.84
N LYS A 124 10.93 8.66 -14.03
CA LYS A 124 12.20 9.21 -14.56
C LYS A 124 12.51 10.60 -14.03
N ASP A 125 11.47 11.40 -13.83
CA ASP A 125 11.53 12.76 -13.35
C ASP A 125 10.27 13.09 -12.53
N ILE A 126 10.18 14.32 -12.04
CA ILE A 126 9.07 14.76 -11.20
C ILE A 126 7.72 14.70 -11.92
N LEU A 127 7.68 14.95 -13.24
CA LEU A 127 6.44 14.94 -14.01
C LEU A 127 5.93 13.50 -14.15
N ASP A 128 6.83 12.57 -14.49
CA ASP A 128 6.52 11.14 -14.55
C ASP A 128 6.04 10.64 -13.18
N GLN A 129 6.71 11.03 -12.09
CA GLN A 129 6.30 10.70 -10.73
C GLN A 129 4.91 11.27 -10.38
N MET A 130 4.60 12.50 -10.77
CA MET A 130 3.27 13.10 -10.56
C MET A 130 2.17 12.35 -11.33
N VAL A 131 2.43 11.93 -12.58
CA VAL A 131 1.50 11.12 -13.36
C VAL A 131 1.26 9.78 -12.67
N ILE A 132 2.32 9.12 -12.18
CA ILE A 132 2.21 7.86 -11.44
C ILE A 132 1.38 8.05 -10.16
N VAL A 133 1.58 9.15 -9.42
CA VAL A 133 0.74 9.48 -8.23
C VAL A 133 -0.71 9.66 -8.63
N GLN A 134 -1.00 10.45 -9.66
CA GLN A 134 -2.36 10.74 -10.12
C GLN A 134 -3.09 9.44 -10.49
N MET A 135 -2.46 8.59 -11.29
CA MET A 135 -3.00 7.29 -11.68
C MET A 135 -3.17 6.36 -10.47
N SER A 136 -2.16 6.27 -9.61
CA SER A 136 -2.19 5.38 -8.44
C SER A 136 -3.27 5.75 -7.43
N LEU A 137 -3.58 7.05 -7.31
CA LEU A 137 -4.61 7.55 -6.40
C LEU A 137 -6.00 7.68 -7.05
N GLY A 138 -6.09 7.61 -8.38
CA GLY A 138 -7.34 7.78 -9.12
C GLY A 138 -7.88 9.20 -9.00
N HIS A 139 -7.01 10.19 -9.20
CA HIS A 139 -7.41 11.59 -9.25
C HIS A 139 -7.82 11.97 -10.68
N ASP A 140 -9.09 12.32 -10.88
CA ASP A 140 -9.61 12.70 -12.22
C ASP A 140 -9.11 14.07 -12.67
N ARG A 141 -8.71 14.93 -11.72
CA ARG A 141 -8.23 16.28 -11.98
C ARG A 141 -6.78 16.43 -11.49
N PRO A 142 -5.89 17.01 -12.30
CA PRO A 142 -4.53 17.36 -11.88
C PRO A 142 -4.51 18.21 -10.60
N ASP A 143 -5.47 19.14 -10.45
CA ASP A 143 -5.65 20.01 -9.29
C ASP A 143 -5.66 19.24 -7.93
N THR A 144 -6.13 17.98 -7.93
CA THR A 144 -6.19 17.15 -6.70
C THR A 144 -4.85 16.52 -6.35
N THR A 145 -3.93 16.44 -7.31
CA THR A 145 -2.55 15.98 -7.15
C THR A 145 -1.62 17.14 -6.83
N ASP A 146 -1.96 18.37 -7.24
CA ASP A 146 -1.17 19.57 -6.99
C ASP A 146 -0.98 19.89 -5.50
N ILE A 147 -1.82 19.36 -4.61
CA ILE A 147 -1.60 19.48 -3.16
C ILE A 147 -0.23 18.94 -2.72
N TYR A 148 0.38 18.04 -3.51
CA TYR A 148 1.68 17.45 -3.23
C TYR A 148 2.85 18.30 -3.77
N THR A 149 2.58 19.30 -4.60
CA THR A 149 3.60 20.22 -5.15
C THR A 149 3.78 21.48 -4.29
N HIS A 150 2.94 21.70 -3.28
CA HIS A 150 3.05 22.84 -2.35
C HIS A 150 4.37 22.87 -1.56
N ILE A 151 5.04 21.73 -1.40
CA ILE A 151 6.39 21.67 -0.85
C ILE A 151 7.32 21.35 -2.02
N PRO A 152 8.26 22.25 -2.36
CA PRO A 152 9.29 21.96 -3.35
C PRO A 152 9.99 20.64 -3.05
N GLN A 153 10.03 19.77 -4.05
CA GLN A 153 10.38 18.36 -3.85
C GLN A 153 11.86 18.18 -3.50
N ASP A 154 12.72 19.07 -3.98
CA ASP A 154 14.11 19.22 -3.58
C ASP A 154 14.25 19.51 -2.08
N MET A 155 13.45 20.44 -1.54
CA MET A 155 13.42 20.73 -0.11
C MET A 155 12.86 19.55 0.69
N TYR A 156 11.81 18.88 0.22
CA TYR A 156 11.28 17.70 0.89
C TYR A 156 12.32 16.57 0.95
N ARG A 157 13.04 16.33 -0.16
CA ARG A 157 14.14 15.35 -0.21
C ARG A 157 15.26 15.71 0.75
N ALA A 158 15.66 16.98 0.79
CA ALA A 158 16.66 17.48 1.73
C ALA A 158 16.22 17.30 3.20
N LEU A 159 14.94 17.54 3.52
CA LEU A 159 14.36 17.32 4.85
C LEU A 159 14.29 15.84 5.23
N CYS A 160 14.14 14.94 4.26
CA CYS A 160 14.16 13.49 4.49
C CYS A 160 15.57 12.95 4.78
N GLY A 161 16.61 13.77 4.62
CA GLY A 161 17.97 13.52 5.07
C GLY A 161 18.86 12.81 4.04
N ASN A 162 20.12 13.26 3.97
CA ASN A 162 21.19 12.67 3.15
C ASN A 162 21.83 11.41 3.79
N GLU A 163 21.39 10.96 4.97
CA GLU A 163 22.06 9.90 5.76
C GLU A 163 21.38 8.53 5.73
N SER A 164 20.15 8.41 5.23
CA SER A 164 19.60 7.07 4.96
C SER A 164 20.16 6.62 3.61
N VAL A 165 20.99 5.57 3.60
CA VAL A 165 21.20 4.72 2.41
C VAL A 165 19.87 4.66 1.67
N LEU A 166 19.81 5.14 0.41
CA LEU A 166 18.59 5.34 -0.39
C LEU A 166 17.92 3.99 -0.67
N LEU A 167 17.34 3.39 0.37
CA LEU A 167 16.53 2.21 0.25
C LEU A 167 15.31 2.63 -0.56
N THR A 168 15.12 1.93 -1.67
CA THR A 168 13.89 2.00 -2.43
C THR A 168 12.69 1.73 -1.54
N LYS A 169 11.51 2.17 -1.96
CA LYS A 169 10.29 1.89 -1.19
C LYS A 169 10.07 0.40 -1.02
N ALA A 170 10.41 -0.40 -2.04
CA ALA A 170 10.33 -1.85 -1.98
C ALA A 170 11.28 -2.46 -0.94
N GLU A 171 12.54 -2.01 -0.86
CA GLU A 171 13.49 -2.47 0.16
C GLU A 171 13.04 -2.09 1.57
N THR A 172 12.53 -0.86 1.75
CA THR A 172 11.94 -0.41 3.01
C THR A 172 10.77 -1.33 3.42
N MET A 173 9.90 -1.71 2.48
CA MET A 173 8.79 -2.63 2.73
C MET A 173 9.27 -4.05 3.06
N ALA A 174 10.35 -4.52 2.41
CA ALA A 174 10.96 -5.81 2.73
C ALA A 174 11.52 -5.84 4.16
N GLN A 175 12.21 -4.78 4.59
CA GLN A 175 12.69 -4.64 5.96
C GLN A 175 11.55 -4.53 6.97
N LEU A 176 10.54 -3.70 6.68
CA LEU A 176 9.36 -3.57 7.52
C LEU A 176 8.67 -4.91 7.73
N TRP A 177 8.53 -5.70 6.67
CA TRP A 177 7.94 -7.03 6.78
C TRP A 177 8.76 -7.94 7.71
N LYS A 178 10.08 -8.01 7.56
CA LYS A 178 10.97 -8.79 8.45
C LYS A 178 10.75 -8.43 9.92
N ASN A 179 10.57 -7.14 10.22
CA ASN A 179 10.45 -6.63 11.59
C ASN A 179 9.02 -6.72 12.17
N THR A 180 8.01 -6.89 11.32
CA THR A 180 6.58 -6.84 11.73
C THR A 180 5.81 -8.11 11.40
N ALA A 181 6.48 -9.16 10.95
CA ALA A 181 5.85 -10.43 10.65
C ALA A 181 5.31 -11.06 11.95
N VAL A 182 4.00 -11.26 12.00
CA VAL A 182 3.32 -11.98 13.09
C VAL A 182 2.86 -13.32 12.56
N ARG A 183 3.00 -14.38 13.36
CA ARG A 183 2.43 -15.69 13.06
C ARG A 183 0.91 -15.61 13.18
N ILE A 184 0.21 -15.97 12.11
CA ILE A 184 -1.26 -16.02 12.09
C ILE A 184 -1.68 -17.44 12.43
N ASP A 185 -2.32 -17.63 13.58
CA ASP A 185 -2.81 -18.93 14.07
C ASP A 185 -4.32 -18.85 14.37
N ILE A 186 -5.07 -19.87 13.97
CA ILE A 186 -6.52 -19.98 14.24
C ILE A 186 -6.81 -20.00 15.75
N ARG A 187 -5.87 -20.51 16.55
CA ARG A 187 -6.03 -20.66 18.01
C ARG A 187 -5.81 -19.35 18.76
N MET A 188 -5.27 -18.31 18.13
CA MET A 188 -5.06 -16.99 18.74
C MET A 188 -6.35 -16.14 18.76
N LYS A 189 -7.49 -16.74 19.10
CA LYS A 189 -8.66 -15.95 19.51
C LYS A 189 -8.32 -15.29 20.85
N LYS A 190 -8.33 -13.96 20.88
CA LYS A 190 -8.47 -13.19 22.12
C LYS A 190 -9.95 -13.05 22.42
#